data_AF-A0AAF0Q9V3-F1
#
_entry.id   AF-A0AAF0Q9V3-F1
#
_cell.length_a   1.000
_cell.length_b   1.000
_cell.length_c   1.000
_cell.angle_alpha   90.00
_cell.angle_beta   90.00
_cell.angle_gamma   90.00
#
_symmetry.space_group_name_H-M   'P 1'
#
loop_
_entity.id
_entity.type
_entity.pdbx_description
1 polymer ?
#
loop_
_entity_poly.entity_id
_entity_poly.type
_entity_poly.pdbx_seq_one_letter_code
_entity_poly.pdbx_strand_id
1 'polypeptide(L)'
;MLEEIRVKVMSRVSKSRAFAETWTDGISPMEMMVFNTNVTRSMQCNIEWNGDDEFEVLEGVYKHTVNLGQQKCSCRSWELKGIPCAHDIAAMNHLNMDASQAISSWYRKETYLKTYSHFIQPVPNMEMWPESRNPMVEPPEARQMPGRPPKNRRREIGEVRKAGKLPRMETVMTCSICKGANHNKRNCPKNPKPKSTPTPTQEVHSH
;
A
#
# COMPACT_ATOMS: atom_id res chain seq x y z
N MET A 1 0.51 21.16 -11.45
CA MET A 1 0.05 19.90 -10.80
C MET A 1 -0.45 18.86 -11.82
N LEU A 2 -1.41 19.17 -12.69
CA LEU A 2 -1.93 18.18 -13.67
C LEU A 2 -0.92 17.77 -14.75
N GLU A 3 -0.05 18.69 -15.16
CA GLU A 3 0.96 18.41 -16.19
C GLU A 3 2.01 17.37 -15.74
N GLU A 4 2.47 17.45 -14.50
CA GLU A 4 3.37 16.43 -13.94
C GLU A 4 2.71 15.05 -13.88
N ILE A 5 1.41 14.99 -13.55
CA ILE A 5 0.66 13.73 -13.54
C ILE A 5 0.60 13.17 -14.97
N ARG A 6 0.26 14.00 -15.96
CA ARG A 6 0.24 13.61 -17.37
C ARG A 6 1.58 13.02 -17.81
N VAL A 7 2.69 13.71 -17.53
CA VAL A 7 4.04 13.26 -17.87
C VAL A 7 4.39 11.95 -17.16
N LYS A 8 4.08 11.81 -15.86
CA LYS A 8 4.33 10.57 -15.09
C LYS A 8 3.56 9.39 -15.66
N VAL A 9 2.27 9.56 -15.98
CA VAL A 9 1.46 8.48 -16.55
C VAL A 9 1.93 8.13 -17.97
N MET A 10 2.25 9.13 -18.80
CA MET A 10 2.80 8.92 -20.14
C MET A 10 4.11 8.12 -20.09
N SER A 11 5.05 8.51 -19.21
CA SER A 11 6.30 7.79 -18.99
C SER A 11 6.05 6.37 -18.49
N ARG A 12 5.10 6.18 -17.55
CA ARG A 12 4.73 4.86 -17.05
C ARG A 12 4.20 3.95 -18.15
N VAL A 13 3.30 4.43 -19.01
CA VAL A 13 2.76 3.65 -20.13
C VAL A 13 3.89 3.23 -21.07
N SER A 14 4.76 4.17 -21.46
CA SER A 14 5.91 3.87 -22.32
C SER A 14 6.85 2.83 -21.70
N LYS A 15 7.21 2.98 -20.42
CA LYS A 15 8.07 2.03 -19.70
C LYS A 15 7.42 0.67 -19.53
N SER A 16 6.11 0.63 -19.30
CA SER A 16 5.35 -0.61 -19.14
C SER A 16 5.39 -1.42 -20.44
N ARG A 17 5.18 -0.78 -21.59
CA ARG A 17 5.29 -1.44 -22.90
C ARG A 17 6.70 -1.92 -23.19
N ALA A 18 7.71 -1.08 -22.97
CA ALA A 18 9.11 -1.46 -23.13
C ALA A 18 9.48 -2.67 -22.25
N PHE A 19 8.96 -2.73 -21.02
CA PHE A 19 9.10 -3.89 -20.15
C PHE A 19 8.46 -5.14 -20.75
N ALA A 20 7.25 -5.06 -21.32
CA ALA A 20 6.61 -6.20 -21.97
C ALA A 20 7.41 -6.74 -23.17
N GLU A 21 8.16 -5.89 -23.87
CA GLU A 21 9.04 -6.35 -24.96
C GLU A 21 10.21 -7.21 -24.46
N THR A 22 10.62 -7.06 -23.20
CA THR A 22 11.66 -7.92 -22.60
C THR A 22 11.18 -9.33 -22.28
N TRP A 23 9.88 -9.60 -22.38
CA TRP A 23 9.32 -10.92 -22.08
C TRP A 23 9.69 -11.91 -23.19
N THR A 24 10.39 -12.98 -22.80
CA THR A 24 10.77 -14.10 -23.68
C THR A 24 9.58 -15.03 -23.95
N ASP A 25 8.75 -15.25 -22.94
CA ASP A 25 7.61 -16.15 -23.00
C ASP A 25 6.29 -15.39 -23.11
N GLY A 26 5.19 -16.13 -23.31
CA GLY A 26 3.84 -15.57 -23.36
C GLY A 26 3.31 -15.03 -22.02
N ILE A 27 4.03 -15.24 -20.91
CA ILE A 27 3.62 -14.93 -19.54
C ILE A 27 4.65 -13.99 -18.90
N SER A 28 4.20 -13.15 -17.97
CA SER A 28 5.05 -12.24 -17.20
C SER A 28 6.20 -12.96 -16.50
N PRO A 29 7.45 -12.43 -16.55
CA PRO A 29 8.60 -13.05 -15.90
C PRO A 29 8.43 -13.25 -14.38
N MET A 30 7.77 -12.31 -13.70
CA MET A 30 7.55 -12.38 -12.26
C MET A 30 6.62 -13.54 -11.90
N GLU A 31 5.51 -13.67 -12.60
CA GLU A 31 4.54 -14.74 -12.38
C GLU A 31 5.09 -16.10 -12.84
N MET A 32 5.89 -16.14 -13.89
CA MET A 32 6.62 -17.34 -14.30
C MET A 32 7.60 -17.81 -13.21
N MET A 33 8.30 -16.88 -12.55
CA MET A 33 9.17 -17.21 -11.42
C MET A 33 8.39 -17.84 -10.25
N VAL A 34 7.20 -17.31 -9.93
CA VAL A 34 6.32 -17.88 -8.91
C VAL A 34 5.84 -19.27 -9.31
N PHE A 35 5.40 -19.43 -10.57
CA PHE A 35 4.97 -20.72 -11.11
C PHE A 35 6.09 -21.76 -11.02
N ASN A 36 7.29 -21.45 -11.49
CA ASN A 36 8.44 -22.36 -11.43
C ASN A 36 8.81 -22.74 -10.00
N THR A 37 8.69 -21.81 -9.05
CA THR A 37 8.88 -22.11 -7.62
C THR A 37 7.83 -23.13 -7.13
N ASN A 38 6.57 -22.98 -7.54
CA ASN A 38 5.51 -23.93 -7.21
C ASN A 38 5.74 -25.29 -7.91
N VAL A 39 6.25 -25.31 -9.14
CA VAL A 39 6.66 -26.55 -9.83
C VAL A 39 7.71 -27.30 -9.00
N THR A 40 8.77 -26.65 -8.54
CA THR A 40 9.78 -27.30 -7.70
C THR A 40 9.19 -27.82 -6.39
N ARG A 41 8.29 -27.06 -5.75
CA ARG A 41 7.60 -27.51 -4.52
C ARG A 41 6.67 -28.69 -4.76
N SER A 42 6.02 -28.76 -5.92
CA SER A 42 5.10 -29.85 -6.27
C SER A 42 5.79 -31.22 -6.27
N MET A 43 7.10 -31.27 -6.50
CA MET A 43 7.90 -32.51 -6.47
C MET A 43 7.97 -33.16 -5.09
N GLN A 44 7.67 -32.41 -4.02
CA GLN A 44 7.66 -32.90 -2.65
C GLN A 44 6.25 -33.31 -2.18
N CYS A 45 5.26 -33.22 -3.08
CA CYS A 45 3.88 -33.53 -2.78
C CYS A 45 3.57 -35.01 -3.07
N ASN A 46 2.93 -35.69 -2.13
CA ASN A 46 2.37 -37.01 -2.36
C ASN A 46 0.86 -36.88 -2.64
N ILE A 47 0.37 -37.64 -3.61
CA ILE A 47 -0.99 -37.48 -4.14
C ILE A 47 -1.78 -38.77 -3.91
N GLU A 48 -2.98 -38.63 -3.37
CA GLU A 48 -4.02 -39.64 -3.37
C GLU A 48 -5.19 -39.10 -4.21
N TRP A 49 -5.55 -39.83 -5.26
CA TRP A 49 -6.59 -39.41 -6.20
C TRP A 49 -7.87 -40.22 -5.96
N ASN A 50 -9.02 -39.55 -5.96
CA ASN A 50 -10.31 -40.22 -5.76
C ASN A 50 -10.85 -40.94 -7.02
N GLY A 51 -10.18 -40.80 -8.17
CA GLY A 51 -10.60 -41.36 -9.46
C GLY A 51 -11.47 -40.43 -10.32
N ASP A 52 -11.75 -39.21 -9.86
CA ASP A 52 -12.55 -38.18 -10.55
C ASP A 52 -11.84 -36.80 -10.49
N ASP A 53 -12.49 -35.73 -10.04
CA ASP A 53 -11.91 -34.37 -10.04
C ASP A 53 -11.17 -33.97 -8.75
N GLU A 54 -11.15 -34.82 -7.72
CA GLU A 54 -10.62 -34.45 -6.39
C GLU A 54 -9.39 -35.24 -5.95
N PHE A 55 -8.47 -34.53 -5.32
CA PHE A 55 -7.20 -35.05 -4.87
C PHE A 55 -6.96 -34.67 -3.41
N GLU A 56 -6.41 -35.60 -2.63
CA GLU A 56 -5.71 -35.29 -1.39
C GLU A 56 -4.22 -35.18 -1.68
N VAL A 57 -3.63 -34.03 -1.35
CA VAL A 57 -2.22 -33.74 -1.58
C VAL A 57 -1.53 -33.49 -0.25
N LEU A 58 -0.51 -34.29 0.06
CA LEU A 58 0.31 -34.17 1.25
C LEU A 58 1.58 -33.38 0.93
N GLU A 59 1.80 -32.27 1.63
CA GLU A 59 3.06 -31.49 1.63
C GLU A 59 3.63 -31.50 3.06
N GLY A 60 4.61 -32.37 3.31
CA GLY A 60 5.16 -32.58 4.66
C GLY A 60 4.11 -33.16 5.62
N VAL A 61 3.71 -32.40 6.64
CA VAL A 61 2.69 -32.79 7.62
C VAL A 61 1.28 -32.28 7.28
N TYR A 62 1.16 -31.42 6.27
CA TYR A 62 -0.11 -30.81 5.90
C TYR A 62 -0.76 -31.59 4.77
N LYS A 63 -2.09 -31.70 4.85
CA LYS A 63 -2.93 -32.29 3.80
C LYS A 63 -3.83 -31.21 3.22
N HIS A 64 -3.86 -31.14 1.90
CA HIS A 64 -4.68 -30.20 1.15
C HIS A 64 -5.61 -30.95 0.20
N THR A 65 -6.86 -30.51 0.10
CA THR A 65 -7.77 -30.96 -0.96
C THR A 65 -7.62 -30.06 -2.18
N VAL A 66 -7.60 -30.66 -3.37
CA VAL A 66 -7.57 -29.99 -4.68
C VAL A 66 -8.74 -30.50 -5.51
N ASN A 67 -9.48 -29.59 -6.15
CA ASN A 67 -10.51 -29.88 -7.12
C ASN A 67 -10.15 -29.16 -8.43
N LEU A 68 -9.74 -29.91 -9.45
CA LEU A 68 -9.24 -29.34 -10.70
C LEU A 68 -10.36 -28.76 -11.57
N GLY A 69 -11.54 -29.40 -11.60
CA GLY A 69 -12.70 -28.91 -12.35
C GLY A 69 -13.18 -27.53 -11.88
N GLN A 70 -13.09 -27.26 -10.58
CA GLN A 70 -13.43 -25.95 -10.01
C GLN A 70 -12.24 -24.98 -9.92
N GLN A 71 -11.03 -25.43 -10.26
CA GLN A 71 -9.78 -24.70 -10.07
C GLN A 71 -9.58 -24.24 -8.61
N LYS A 72 -9.84 -25.13 -7.65
CA LYS A 72 -9.79 -24.84 -6.22
C LYS A 72 -8.80 -25.71 -5.48
N CYS A 73 -8.12 -25.09 -4.53
CA CYS A 73 -7.31 -25.78 -3.54
C CYS A 73 -7.66 -25.24 -2.17
N SER A 74 -7.70 -26.10 -1.16
CA SER A 74 -7.87 -25.71 0.25
C SER A 74 -6.82 -24.68 0.74
N CYS A 75 -5.65 -24.58 0.09
CA CYS A 75 -4.65 -23.54 0.38
C CYS A 75 -5.04 -22.16 -0.18
N ARG A 76 -6.05 -22.08 -1.06
CA ARG A 76 -6.64 -20.88 -1.69
C ARG A 76 -5.69 -20.06 -2.57
N SER A 77 -4.45 -20.50 -2.77
CA SER A 77 -3.45 -19.70 -3.48
C SER A 77 -3.83 -19.50 -4.95
N TRP A 78 -4.38 -20.53 -5.62
CA TRP A 78 -4.78 -20.40 -7.01
C TRP A 78 -5.97 -19.46 -7.20
N GLU A 79 -7.01 -19.57 -6.36
CA GLU A 79 -8.16 -18.66 -6.38
C GLU A 79 -7.76 -17.19 -6.14
N LEU A 80 -6.78 -16.95 -5.27
CA LEU A 80 -6.34 -15.59 -4.92
C LEU A 80 -5.37 -14.99 -5.92
N LYS A 81 -4.48 -15.79 -6.50
CA LYS A 81 -3.39 -15.32 -7.36
C LYS A 81 -3.60 -15.61 -8.84
N GLY A 82 -4.53 -16.50 -9.20
CA GLY A 82 -4.67 -16.97 -10.59
C GLY A 82 -3.45 -17.76 -11.11
N ILE A 83 -2.58 -18.23 -10.22
CA ILE A 83 -1.42 -19.08 -10.51
C ILE A 83 -1.58 -20.39 -9.73
N PRO A 84 -1.58 -21.56 -10.38
CA PRO A 84 -1.64 -22.85 -9.71
C PRO A 84 -0.60 -22.95 -8.59
N CYS A 85 -1.03 -23.44 -7.41
CA CYS A 85 -0.11 -23.69 -6.30
C CYS A 85 0.62 -25.03 -6.49
N ALA A 86 1.56 -25.35 -5.60
CA ALA A 86 2.30 -26.61 -5.66
C ALA A 86 1.36 -27.85 -5.66
N HIS A 87 0.26 -27.80 -4.91
CA HIS A 87 -0.71 -28.90 -4.84
C HIS A 87 -1.49 -29.05 -6.14
N ASP A 88 -1.93 -27.94 -6.74
CA ASP A 88 -2.64 -27.93 -8.02
C ASP A 88 -1.73 -28.50 -9.12
N ILE A 89 -0.48 -28.06 -9.14
CA ILE A 89 0.52 -28.54 -10.10
C ILE A 89 0.79 -30.02 -9.91
N ALA A 90 0.90 -30.50 -8.67
CA ALA A 90 1.06 -31.92 -8.37
C ALA A 90 -0.11 -32.74 -8.94
N ALA A 91 -1.36 -32.33 -8.65
CA ALA A 91 -2.57 -32.96 -9.17
C ALA A 91 -2.64 -32.94 -10.71
N MET A 92 -2.33 -31.80 -11.35
CA MET A 92 -2.27 -31.69 -12.81
C MET A 92 -1.21 -32.61 -13.42
N ASN A 93 -0.03 -32.68 -12.82
CA ASN A 93 1.05 -33.56 -13.27
C ASN A 93 0.65 -35.04 -13.17
N HIS A 94 -0.10 -35.43 -12.14
CA HIS A 94 -0.64 -36.79 -12.01
C HIS A 94 -1.52 -37.18 -13.20
N LEU A 95 -2.29 -36.22 -13.73
CA LEU A 95 -3.12 -36.40 -14.92
C LEU A 95 -2.41 -36.07 -16.25
N ASN A 96 -1.09 -35.83 -16.24
CA ASN A 96 -0.30 -35.40 -17.40
C ASN A 96 -0.83 -34.11 -18.07
N MET A 97 -1.41 -33.20 -17.29
CA MET A 97 -1.89 -31.90 -17.77
C MET A 97 -0.77 -30.85 -17.72
N ASP A 98 -0.72 -29.98 -18.73
CA ASP A 98 0.19 -28.82 -18.69
C ASP A 98 -0.34 -27.74 -17.74
N ALA A 99 0.23 -27.69 -16.54
CA ALA A 99 -0.14 -26.73 -15.51
C ALA A 99 0.14 -25.26 -15.90
N SER A 100 1.00 -25.00 -16.90
CA SER A 100 1.26 -23.63 -17.35
C SER A 100 0.04 -23.01 -18.05
N GLN A 101 -0.83 -23.83 -18.67
CA GLN A 101 -2.07 -23.35 -19.29
C GLN A 101 -3.12 -22.90 -18.27
N ALA A 102 -3.00 -23.36 -17.02
CA ALA A 102 -3.88 -22.99 -15.93
C ALA A 102 -3.52 -21.64 -15.28
N ILE A 103 -2.43 -21.00 -15.70
CA ILE A 103 -2.10 -19.62 -15.33
C ILE A 103 -3.12 -18.68 -15.99
N SER A 104 -3.73 -17.83 -15.17
CA SER A 104 -4.80 -16.93 -15.60
C SER A 104 -4.34 -15.97 -16.70
N SER A 105 -5.28 -15.66 -17.61
CA SER A 105 -5.03 -14.91 -18.85
C SER A 105 -4.60 -13.45 -18.63
N TRP A 106 -4.85 -12.88 -17.45
CA TRP A 106 -4.41 -11.53 -17.09
C TRP A 106 -2.88 -11.35 -17.02
N TYR A 107 -2.11 -12.45 -16.92
CA TYR A 107 -0.65 -12.43 -16.91
C TYR A 107 -0.04 -12.65 -18.30
N ARG A 108 -0.88 -12.85 -19.33
CA ARG A 108 -0.40 -13.01 -20.70
C ARG A 108 0.12 -11.69 -21.25
N LYS A 109 1.20 -11.77 -22.04
CA LYS A 109 1.82 -10.62 -22.72
C LYS A 109 0.81 -9.81 -23.52
N GLU A 110 -0.09 -10.51 -24.21
CA GLU A 110 -1.16 -9.90 -24.99
C GLU A 110 -2.09 -9.04 -24.13
N THR A 111 -2.61 -9.59 -23.02
CA THR A 111 -3.49 -8.86 -22.09
C THR A 111 -2.79 -7.65 -21.47
N TYR A 112 -1.52 -7.82 -21.11
CA TYR A 112 -0.69 -6.74 -20.59
C TYR A 112 -0.51 -5.61 -21.62
N LEU A 113 -0.11 -5.94 -22.86
CA LEU A 113 0.06 -4.96 -23.94
C LEU A 113 -1.26 -4.27 -24.29
N LYS A 114 -2.39 -5.00 -24.26
CA LYS A 114 -3.73 -4.45 -24.48
C LYS A 114 -4.08 -3.42 -23.41
N THR A 115 -3.72 -3.66 -22.15
CA THR A 115 -3.92 -2.71 -21.04
C THR A 115 -3.17 -1.40 -21.27
N TYR A 116 -1.99 -1.46 -21.90
CA TYR A 116 -1.15 -0.30 -22.24
C TYR A 116 -1.17 0.04 -23.74
N SER A 117 -2.28 -0.23 -24.42
CA SER A 117 -2.43 0.03 -25.86
C SER A 117 -2.67 1.52 -26.18
N HIS A 118 -3.28 2.26 -25.26
CA HIS A 118 -3.58 3.67 -25.43
C HIS A 118 -2.44 4.58 -24.94
N PHE A 119 -2.11 5.57 -25.75
CA PHE A 119 -1.04 6.53 -25.46
C PHE A 119 -1.60 7.86 -24.97
N ILE A 120 -0.93 8.43 -23.97
CA ILE A 120 -1.14 9.83 -23.61
C ILE A 120 -0.35 10.68 -24.60
N GLN A 121 -1.05 11.53 -25.33
CA GLN A 121 -0.43 12.40 -26.32
C GLN A 121 0.40 13.50 -25.65
N PRO A 122 1.51 13.93 -26.26
CA PRO A 122 2.20 15.14 -25.86
C PRO A 122 1.27 16.35 -26.02
N VAL A 123 1.38 17.30 -25.10
CA VAL A 123 0.69 18.59 -25.19
C VAL A 123 1.75 19.70 -25.15
N PRO A 124 1.50 20.84 -25.81
CA PRO A 124 2.39 22.00 -25.70
C PRO A 124 2.40 22.53 -24.25
N ASN A 125 3.26 23.50 -23.95
CA ASN A 125 3.31 24.08 -22.61
C ASN A 125 2.01 24.84 -22.28
N MET A 126 1.79 25.14 -21.00
CA MET A 126 0.55 25.81 -20.55
C MET A 126 0.35 27.18 -21.19
N GLU A 127 1.44 27.90 -21.52
CA GLU A 127 1.39 29.22 -22.15
C GLU A 127 0.88 29.17 -23.59
N MET A 128 1.03 28.03 -24.26
CA MET A 128 0.58 27.80 -25.64
C MET A 128 -0.82 27.19 -25.71
N TRP A 129 -1.47 26.93 -24.58
CA TRP A 129 -2.80 26.32 -24.59
C TRP A 129 -3.86 27.32 -25.05
N PRO A 130 -4.83 26.92 -25.90
CA PRO A 130 -5.93 27.78 -26.27
C PRO A 130 -6.78 28.10 -25.04
N GLU A 131 -7.32 29.32 -25.01
CA GLU A 131 -8.28 29.70 -23.96
C GLU A 131 -9.50 28.79 -24.00
N SER A 132 -9.85 28.25 -22.83
CA SER A 132 -10.99 27.36 -22.71
C SER A 132 -12.30 28.14 -22.81
N ARG A 133 -13.25 27.63 -23.59
CA ARG A 133 -14.65 28.08 -23.58
C ARG A 133 -15.47 27.44 -22.45
N ASN A 134 -14.88 26.52 -21.70
CA ASN A 134 -15.54 25.87 -20.59
C ASN A 134 -15.76 26.89 -19.46
N PRO A 135 -16.83 26.75 -18.66
CA PRO A 135 -17.02 27.58 -17.48
C PRO A 135 -15.82 27.45 -16.55
N MET A 136 -15.47 28.57 -15.92
CA MET A 136 -14.40 28.60 -14.93
C MET A 136 -14.75 27.61 -13.81
N VAL A 137 -13.82 26.70 -13.51
CA VAL A 137 -14.00 25.73 -12.43
C VAL A 137 -13.89 26.48 -11.12
N GLU A 138 -15.03 26.72 -10.47
CA GLU A 138 -15.04 27.30 -9.13
C GLU A 138 -14.49 26.28 -8.11
N PRO A 139 -13.75 26.75 -7.10
CA PRO A 139 -13.33 25.88 -6.01
C PRO A 139 -14.59 25.26 -5.37
N PRO A 140 -14.53 23.99 -4.93
CA PRO A 140 -15.62 23.38 -4.19
C PRO A 140 -16.01 24.27 -3.01
N GLU A 141 -17.30 24.42 -2.76
CA GLU A 141 -17.78 25.13 -1.58
C GLU A 141 -17.11 24.54 -0.32
N ALA A 142 -16.52 25.42 0.49
CA ALA A 142 -15.86 25.02 1.72
C ALA A 142 -16.88 24.42 2.68
N ARG A 143 -16.89 23.09 2.79
CA ARG A 143 -17.71 22.39 3.79
C ARG A 143 -16.94 22.30 5.10
N GLN A 144 -17.56 22.75 6.19
CA GLN A 144 -17.07 22.41 7.53
C GLN A 144 -17.23 20.90 7.71
N MET A 145 -16.12 20.16 7.70
CA MET A 145 -16.16 18.76 8.07
C MET A 145 -16.60 18.64 9.53
N PRO A 146 -17.36 17.59 9.90
CA PRO A 146 -17.62 17.26 11.28
C PRO A 146 -16.29 17.26 12.04
N GLY A 147 -16.18 18.14 13.04
CA GLY A 147 -15.00 18.21 13.87
C GLY A 147 -14.73 16.86 14.52
N ARG A 148 -13.49 16.64 14.95
CA ARG A 148 -13.11 15.43 15.67
C ARG A 148 -14.12 15.14 16.80
N PRO A 149 -14.70 13.92 16.87
CA PRO A 149 -15.59 13.56 17.96
C PRO A 149 -14.94 13.87 19.31
N PRO A 150 -15.67 14.46 20.26
CA PRO A 150 -15.11 14.79 21.56
C PRO A 150 -14.59 13.52 22.23
N LYS A 151 -13.36 13.57 22.76
CA LYS A 151 -12.71 12.41 23.41
C LYS A 151 -13.53 11.84 24.56
N ASN A 152 -14.34 12.67 25.20
CA ASN A 152 -15.22 12.30 26.30
C ASN A 152 -16.67 12.55 25.91
N ARG A 153 -17.55 11.63 26.32
CA ARG A 153 -19.01 11.79 26.24
C ARG A 153 -19.45 13.08 26.96
N ARG A 154 -20.39 13.81 26.37
CA ARG A 154 -21.10 14.91 27.06
C ARG A 154 -21.96 14.30 28.17
N ARG A 155 -21.82 14.83 29.38
CA ARG A 155 -22.54 14.35 30.55
C ARG A 155 -23.92 14.98 30.62
N GLU A 156 -24.90 14.23 31.10
CA GLU A 156 -26.26 14.72 31.32
C GLU A 156 -26.34 15.62 32.57
N ILE A 157 -27.40 16.42 32.64
CA ILE A 157 -27.67 17.30 33.79
C ILE A 157 -27.92 16.39 35.01
N GLY A 158 -27.01 16.43 35.99
CA GLY A 158 -27.07 15.60 37.20
C GLY A 158 -25.92 14.56 37.33
N GLU A 159 -25.12 14.36 36.29
CA GLU A 159 -23.97 13.45 36.38
C GLU A 159 -22.81 14.03 37.22
N VAL A 160 -22.49 13.34 38.31
CA VAL A 160 -21.41 13.71 39.22
C VAL A 160 -20.05 13.55 38.55
N ARG A 161 -19.16 14.55 38.66
CA ARG A 161 -17.76 14.38 38.28
C ARG A 161 -17.12 13.32 39.16
N LYS A 162 -16.70 12.16 38.60
CA LYS A 162 -15.65 11.35 39.25
C LYS A 162 -14.49 12.29 39.56
N ALA A 163 -14.13 12.38 40.84
CA ALA A 163 -13.09 13.26 41.35
C ALA A 163 -11.77 12.95 40.63
N GLY A 164 -11.48 13.69 39.56
CA GLY A 164 -10.16 13.75 38.99
C GLY A 164 -9.32 14.58 39.94
N LYS A 165 -8.31 13.93 40.56
CA LYS A 165 -7.21 14.45 41.38
C LYS A 165 -7.44 15.84 41.99
N LEU A 166 -7.44 15.88 43.34
CA LEU A 166 -7.50 17.09 44.16
C LEU A 166 -6.75 18.26 43.48
N PRO A 167 -7.37 19.45 43.39
CA PRO A 167 -6.65 20.63 42.94
C PRO A 167 -5.42 20.80 43.83
N ARG A 168 -4.27 21.10 43.21
CA ARG A 168 -2.98 21.32 43.88
C ARG A 168 -3.02 22.63 44.68
N MET A 169 -3.90 22.72 45.67
CA MET A 169 -4.22 23.95 46.40
C MET A 169 -3.20 24.31 47.48
N GLU A 170 -2.25 23.41 47.82
CA GLU A 170 -1.26 23.68 48.89
C GLU A 170 0.21 23.42 48.52
N THR A 171 0.52 23.02 47.29
CA THR A 171 1.92 22.77 46.94
C THR A 171 2.59 24.04 46.42
N VAL A 172 3.34 24.71 47.29
CA VAL A 172 4.24 25.82 46.93
C VAL A 172 5.19 25.36 45.83
N MET A 173 5.22 26.07 44.71
CA MET A 173 6.10 25.77 43.58
C MET A 173 7.56 25.98 44.00
N THR A 174 8.40 24.94 43.90
CA THR A 174 9.82 25.04 44.21
C THR A 174 10.68 24.90 42.96
N CYS A 175 11.72 25.72 42.88
CA CYS A 175 12.64 25.71 41.75
C CYS A 175 13.59 24.52 41.84
N SER A 176 13.66 23.71 40.78
CA SER A 176 14.56 22.54 40.78
C SER A 176 16.06 22.90 40.72
N ILE A 177 16.43 24.14 40.39
CA ILE A 177 17.84 24.59 40.37
C ILE A 177 18.27 25.08 41.75
N CYS A 178 17.55 26.05 42.32
CA CYS A 178 17.96 26.72 43.55
C CYS A 178 17.17 26.28 44.79
N LYS A 179 16.17 25.39 44.63
CA LYS A 179 15.23 24.92 45.66
C LYS A 179 14.38 26.02 46.31
N GLY A 180 14.44 27.26 45.84
CA GLY A 180 13.62 28.38 46.34
C GLY A 180 12.15 28.23 45.96
N ALA A 181 11.27 28.74 46.82
CA ALA A 181 9.83 28.74 46.61
C ALA A 181 9.36 29.82 45.59
N ASN A 182 8.12 29.67 45.12
CA ASN A 182 7.36 30.60 44.27
C ASN A 182 7.91 30.87 42.85
N HIS A 183 8.87 30.09 42.38
CA HIS A 183 9.31 30.16 40.98
C HIS A 183 9.79 28.79 40.48
N ASN A 184 9.81 28.61 39.15
CA ASN A 184 10.31 27.39 38.52
C ASN A 184 11.71 27.63 37.90
N LYS A 185 12.34 26.54 37.42
CA LYS A 185 13.68 26.59 36.79
C LYS A 185 13.82 27.65 35.70
N ARG A 186 12.78 27.93 34.90
CA ARG A 186 12.86 28.87 33.78
C ARG A 186 13.07 30.31 34.24
N ASN A 187 12.39 30.71 35.32
CA ASN A 187 12.48 32.04 35.90
C ASN A 187 13.45 32.10 37.08
N CYS A 188 14.28 31.07 37.26
CA CYS A 188 15.27 31.05 38.33
C CYS A 188 16.39 32.07 38.01
N PRO A 189 16.75 32.95 38.95
CA PRO A 189 17.87 33.90 38.76
C PRO A 189 19.19 33.19 38.45
N LYS A 190 19.35 31.96 38.91
CA LYS A 190 20.52 31.10 38.67
C LYS A 190 20.39 30.21 37.43
N ASN A 191 19.38 30.42 36.59
CA ASN A 191 19.21 29.64 35.36
C ASN A 191 20.21 30.15 34.29
N PRO A 192 21.17 29.33 33.83
CA PRO A 192 22.08 29.75 32.77
C PRO A 192 21.28 29.97 31.47
N LYS A 193 21.25 31.20 30.95
CA LYS A 193 20.63 31.50 29.66
C LYS A 193 21.40 30.77 28.54
N PRO A 194 20.72 30.15 27.56
CA PRO A 194 21.41 29.58 26.41
C PRO A 194 22.11 30.69 25.61
N LYS A 195 23.36 30.45 25.21
CA LYS A 195 24.13 31.34 24.33
C LYS A 195 23.43 31.40 22.96
N SER A 196 23.11 32.59 22.48
CA SER A 196 22.61 32.83 21.12
C SER A 196 23.66 32.39 20.10
N THR A 197 23.30 31.45 19.23
CA THR A 197 24.07 31.14 18.01
C THR A 197 23.66 32.12 16.90
N PRO A 198 24.60 32.66 16.11
CA PRO A 198 24.29 33.64 15.07
C PRO A 198 23.59 32.98 13.86
N THR A 199 22.62 33.71 13.31
CA THR A 199 21.78 33.37 12.16
C THR A 199 22.58 33.30 10.85
N PRO A 200 22.32 32.36 9.92
CA PRO A 200 22.95 32.38 8.60
C PRO A 200 22.31 33.45 7.71
N THR A 201 23.15 34.26 7.06
CA THR A 201 22.79 35.27 6.05
C THR A 201 22.22 34.60 4.79
N GLN A 202 21.08 35.06 4.30
CA GLN A 202 20.52 34.66 3.00
C GLN A 202 21.19 35.49 1.89
N GLU A 203 21.86 34.83 0.95
CA GLU A 203 22.27 35.45 -0.31
C GLU A 203 21.09 35.46 -1.29
N VAL A 204 20.72 36.67 -1.71
CA VAL A 204 19.87 36.96 -2.85
C VAL A 204 20.72 36.82 -4.12
N HIS A 205 20.33 35.95 -5.05
CA HIS A 205 20.82 35.99 -6.42
C HIS A 205 19.74 36.60 -7.31
N SER A 206 20.07 37.78 -7.86
CA SER A 206 19.42 38.38 -9.01
C SER A 206 20.23 38.01 -10.25
N HIS A 207 19.59 37.36 -11.24
CA HIS A 207 19.62 37.70 -12.66
C HIS A 207 18.78 36.70 -13.46
#